data_AF-A0A7X9F800-F1
#
_entry.id   AF-A0A7X9F800-F1
#
_cell.length_a   1.000
_cell.length_b   1.000
_cell.length_c   1.000
_cell.angle_alpha   90.00
_cell.angle_beta   90.00
_cell.angle_gamma   90.00
#
_symmetry.space_group_name_H-M   'P 1'
#
loop_
_entity.id
_entity.type
_entity.pdbx_description
1 polymer ?
#
loop_
_entity_poly.entity_id
_entity_poly.type
_entity_poly.pdbx_seq_one_letter_code
_entity_poly.pdbx_strand_id
1 'polypeptide(L)' 'MEVLRKIAIQGESGSFHEVAAKNYFGKNIEIIPCATFDQTLAETKAGRADFA' A
#
# COMPACT_ATOMS: atom_id res chain seq x y z
N MET A 1 6.74 -9.53 17.87
CA MET A 1 5.44 -9.14 17.27
C MET A 1 5.74 -8.82 15.82
N GLU A 2 5.06 -9.45 14.87
CA GLU A 2 5.22 -9.07 13.46
C GLU A 2 4.58 -7.69 13.25
N VAL A 3 5.33 -6.77 12.64
CA VAL A 3 4.84 -5.43 12.31
C VAL A 3 3.98 -5.56 11.05
N LEU A 4 2.73 -5.09 11.12
CA LEU A 4 1.85 -5.01 9.97
C LEU A 4 2.39 -3.97 8.99
N ARG A 5 2.81 -4.40 7.79
CA ARG A 5 3.38 -3.50 6.78
C ARG A 5 2.27 -2.68 6.12
N LYS A 6 2.47 -1.38 5.98
CA LYS A 6 1.57 -0.44 5.30
C LYS A 6 2.03 -0.21 3.88
N ILE A 7 1.18 -0.52 2.91
CA ILE A 7 1.50 -0.44 1.48
C ILE A 7 0.58 0.59 0.83
N ALA A 8 1.14 1.69 0.34
CA ALA A 8 0.40 2.65 -0.47
C ALA A 8 0.17 2.08 -1.87
N ILE A 9 -1.06 2.14 -2.35
CA ILE A 9 -1.40 1.69 -3.70
C ILE A 9 -2.23 2.74 -4.42
N GLN A 10 -2.09 2.86 -5.73
CA GLN A 10 -3.02 3.66 -6.52
C GLN A 10 -4.29 2.85 -6.80
N GLY A 11 -5.46 3.42 -6.47
CA GLY A 11 -6.76 2.77 -6.63
C GLY A 11 -7.40 2.38 -5.30
N GLU A 12 -8.52 1.65 -5.41
CA GLU A 12 -9.38 1.30 -4.27
C GLU A 12 -9.32 -0.21 -3.95
N SER A 13 -10.14 -0.62 -2.97
CA SER A 13 -10.37 -2.02 -2.64
C SER A 13 -10.84 -2.82 -3.87
N GLY A 14 -10.23 -3.97 -4.10
CA GLY A 14 -10.46 -4.83 -5.25
C GLY A 14 -9.65 -4.46 -6.49
N SER A 15 -8.82 -3.41 -6.44
CA SER A 15 -7.94 -3.04 -7.56
C SER A 15 -6.85 -4.09 -7.81
N PHE A 16 -6.32 -4.10 -9.03
CA PHE A 16 -5.17 -4.96 -9.36
C PHE A 16 -3.93 -4.64 -8.53
N HIS A 17 -3.76 -3.38 -8.11
CA HIS A 17 -2.66 -2.99 -7.23
C HIS A 17 -2.80 -3.60 -5.82
N GLU A 18 -4.02 -3.71 -5.29
CA GLU A 18 -4.24 -4.41 -4.02
C GLU A 18 -3.91 -5.90 -4.15
N VAL A 19 -4.34 -6.54 -5.24
CA VAL A 19 -4.02 -7.94 -5.52
C VAL A 19 -2.51 -8.15 -5.65
N ALA A 20 -1.82 -7.26 -6.37
CA ALA A 20 -0.36 -7.29 -6.52
C ALA A 20 0.35 -7.14 -5.16
N ALA A 21 -0.06 -6.16 -4.33
CA ALA A 21 0.51 -5.94 -3.02
C ALA A 21 0.33 -7.18 -2.11
N LYS A 22 -0.88 -7.76 -2.08
CA LYS A 22 -1.16 -8.98 -1.28
C LYS A 22 -0.40 -10.20 -1.78
N ASN A 23 -0.18 -10.33 -3.10
CA ASN A 23 0.60 -11.42 -3.68
C ASN A 23 2.10 -11.29 -3.37
N TYR A 24 2.63 -10.07 -3.33
CA TYR A 24 4.05 -9.83 -3.10
C TYR A 24 4.43 -9.81 -1.61
N PHE A 25 3.69 -9.06 -0.78
CA PHE A 25 4.00 -8.87 0.64
C PHE A 25 3.32 -9.90 1.56
N GLY A 26 2.36 -10.66 1.04
CA GLY A 26 1.48 -11.53 1.81
C GLY A 26 0.17 -10.86 2.22
N LYS A 27 -0.74 -11.65 2.82
CA LYS A 27 -2.09 -11.18 3.17
C LYS A 27 -2.15 -10.32 4.44
N ASN A 28 -1.12 -10.34 5.26
CA ASN A 28 -1.06 -9.59 6.52
C ASN A 28 -0.39 -8.23 6.31
N ILE A 29 -1.05 -7.38 5.53
CA ILE A 29 -0.64 -6.01 5.22
C ILE A 29 -1.83 -5.06 5.37
N GLU A 30 -1.54 -3.80 5.65
CA GLU A 30 -2.50 -2.70 5.61
C GLU A 30 -2.34 -1.95 4.29
N ILE A 31 -3.46 -1.68 3.62
CA ILE A 31 -3.47 -0.99 2.34
C ILE A 31 -3.82 0.48 2.57
N ILE A 32 -2.99 1.39 2.04
CA ILE A 32 -3.23 2.83 2.04
C ILE A 32 -3.66 3.24 0.61
N PRO A 33 -4.98 3.32 0.32
CA PRO A 33 -5.45 3.65 -1.01
C PRO A 33 -5.16 5.12 -1.35
N CYS A 34 -4.70 5.35 -2.58
CA CYS A 34 -4.34 6.66 -3.11
C CYS A 34 -5.05 6.90 -4.46
N ALA A 35 -5.46 8.14 -4.72
CA ALA A 35 -6.12 8.50 -5.98
C ALA A 35 -5.14 8.58 -7.15
N THR A 36 -3.89 8.97 -6.90
CA THR A 36 -2.84 9.15 -7.91
C THR A 36 -1.54 8.46 -7.52
N PHE A 37 -0.64 8.24 -8.49
CA PHE A 37 0.70 7.73 -8.21
C PHE A 37 1.56 8.70 -7.39
N ASP A 38 1.37 10.01 -7.56
CA ASP A 38 2.08 11.00 -6.74
C ASP A 38 1.70 10.88 -5.26
N GLN A 39 0.44 10.54 -4.97
CA GLN A 39 -0.01 10.31 -3.60
C GLN A 39 0.66 9.07 -3.00
N THR A 40 0.82 7.96 -3.74
CA THR A 40 1.50 6.78 -3.18
C THR A 40 2.93 7.10 -2.74
N LEU A 41 3.66 7.89 -3.54
CA LEU A 41 4.99 8.37 -3.20
C LEU A 41 4.97 9.35 -2.02
N ALA A 42 3.97 10.22 -1.93
CA ALA A 42 3.83 11.17 -0.84
C ALA A 42 3.57 10.48 0.51
N GLU A 43 2.74 9.43 0.52
CA GLU A 43 2.46 8.62 1.72
C GLU A 43 3.73 7.93 2.25
N THR A 44 4.55 7.36 1.36
CA THR A 44 5.82 6.74 1.72
C THR A 44 6.84 7.77 2.21
N LYS A 45 6.96 8.93 1.53
CA LYS A 45 7.85 10.02 1.99
C LYS A 45 7.46 10.58 3.35
N ALA A 46 6.17 10.61 3.67
CA ALA A 46 5.66 11.08 4.95
C ALA A 46 5.72 10.02 6.07
N GLY A 47 6.19 8.80 5.78
CA GLY A 47 6.25 7.69 6.73
C GLY A 47 4.89 7.14 7.14
N ARG A 48 3.83 7.42 6.36
CA ARG A 48 2.49 6.86 6.56
C ARG A 48 2.32 5.49 5.91
N ALA A 49 3.11 5.21 4.88
CA ALA A 49 3.29 3.89 4.29
C ALA A 49 4.76 3.47 4.35
N ASP A 50 5.00 2.16 4.48
CA ASP A 50 6.34 1.57 4.47
C ASP A 50 6.85 1.35 3.03
N PHE A 51 5.93 1.05 2.11
CA PHE A 51 6.19 0.81 0.68
C PHE A 51 5.08 1.43 -0.19
N ALA A 52 5.37 1.63 -1.48
CA ALA A 52 4.41 2.08 -2.50
C ALA A 52 4.59 1.26 -3.79
#